data_AF-A0A4R4X814-F1
#
_entry.id   AF-A0A4R4X814-F1
#
_cell.length_a   1.000
_cell.length_b   1.000
_cell.length_c   1.000
_cell.angle_alpha   90.00
_cell.angle_beta   90.00
_cell.angle_gamma   90.00
#
_symmetry.space_group_name_H-M   'P 1'
#
loop_
_entity.id
_entity.type
_entity.pdbx_description
1 polymer ?
#
loop_
_entity_poly.entity_id
_entity_poly.type
_entity_poly.pdbx_seq_one_letter_code
_entity_poly.pdbx_strand_id
1 'polypeptide(L)'
;MRVVDGKLVEIYLNGRGHEITPKQLRELPLLRMRSATMVRPEIQAVMAAETAKHPDLDVAGEVDRAYGVGADTAKWFRDKAVKLKPPSDGLTPQFLQDVAAAYTSAVARGERPNVALAEQTGFAPRTVQRWVYLARKAGHLAPTRPGETG
;
A
#
# COMPACT_ATOMS: atom_id res chain seq x y z
N MET A 1 -23.30 16.60 -5.16
CA MET A 1 -23.92 15.87 -4.03
C MET A 1 -25.38 15.58 -4.37
N ARG A 2 -25.88 14.38 -4.08
CA ARG A 2 -27.28 13.99 -4.26
C ARG A 2 -27.74 13.21 -3.04
N VAL A 3 -29.01 13.36 -2.66
CA VAL A 3 -29.62 12.54 -1.60
C VAL A 3 -30.30 11.33 -2.25
N VAL A 4 -29.94 10.13 -1.81
CA VAL A 4 -30.57 8.86 -2.20
C VAL A 4 -31.02 8.16 -0.92
N ASP A 5 -32.31 7.79 -0.83
CA ASP A 5 -32.92 7.18 0.36
C ASP A 5 -32.68 7.95 1.67
N GLY A 6 -32.72 9.28 1.59
CA GLY A 6 -32.50 10.16 2.76
C GLY A 6 -31.03 10.24 3.21
N LYS A 7 -30.09 9.60 2.50
CA LYS A 7 -28.65 9.66 2.79
C LYS A 7 -27.94 10.55 1.80
N LEU A 8 -27.04 11.40 2.30
CA LEU A 8 -26.18 12.25 1.49
C LEU A 8 -25.14 11.36 0.79
N VAL A 9 -25.15 11.32 -0.54
CA VAL A 9 -24.18 10.56 -1.33
C VAL A 9 -23.34 11.53 -2.15
N GLU A 10 -22.03 11.40 -2.03
CA GLU A 10 -21.06 12.10 -2.87
C GLU A 10 -21.06 11.47 -4.26
N ILE A 11 -21.27 12.28 -5.30
CA ILE A 11 -21.29 11.83 -6.70
C ILE A 11 -20.14 12.54 -7.41
N TYR A 12 -19.28 11.74 -8.04
CA TYR A 12 -18.19 12.23 -8.87
C TYR A 12 -18.64 12.25 -10.33
N LEU A 13 -18.38 13.34 -11.04
CA LEU A 13 -18.73 13.50 -12.46
C LEU A 13 -17.45 13.59 -13.30
N ASN A 14 -17.46 13.03 -14.51
CA ASN A 14 -16.38 13.21 -15.46
C ASN A 14 -16.51 14.55 -16.21
N GLY A 15 -15.53 14.90 -17.05
CA GLY A 15 -15.54 16.13 -17.85
C GLY A 15 -16.67 16.24 -18.90
N ARG A 16 -17.52 15.21 -19.04
CA ARG A 16 -18.73 15.20 -19.87
C ARG A 16 -20.02 15.25 -19.04
N GLY A 17 -19.91 15.40 -17.72
CA GLY A 17 -21.06 15.43 -16.81
C GLY A 17 -21.67 14.06 -16.51
N HIS A 18 -21.04 12.95 -16.93
CA HIS A 18 -21.51 11.61 -16.57
C HIS A 18 -20.98 11.19 -15.20
N GLU A 19 -21.79 10.45 -14.47
CA GLU A 19 -21.40 9.85 -13.19
C GLU A 19 -20.22 8.89 -13.35
N ILE A 20 -19.23 9.04 -12.47
CA ILE A 20 -18.09 8.14 -12.33
C ILE A 20 -18.49 7.09 -11.30
N THR A 21 -18.64 5.85 -11.75
CA THR A 21 -18.97 4.72 -10.87
C THR A 21 -17.80 4.36 -9.94
N PRO A 22 -18.05 3.67 -8.81
CA PRO A 22 -16.99 3.18 -7.93
C PRO A 22 -15.99 2.23 -8.60
N LYS A 23 -16.39 1.55 -9.68
CA LYS A 23 -15.48 0.72 -10.48
C LYS A 23 -14.53 1.59 -11.30
N GLN A 24 -15.06 2.61 -11.98
CA GLN A 24 -14.26 3.55 -12.76
C GLN A 24 -13.31 4.36 -11.88
N LEU A 25 -13.72 4.73 -10.66
CA LEU A 25 -12.83 5.36 -9.68
C LEU A 25 -11.60 4.49 -9.34
N ARG A 26 -11.80 3.18 -9.17
CA ARG A 26 -10.71 2.23 -8.88
C ARG A 26 -9.76 2.01 -10.07
N GLU A 27 -10.26 2.21 -11.28
CA GLU A 27 -9.49 2.07 -12.52
C GLU A 27 -8.79 3.37 -12.94
N LEU A 28 -8.99 4.47 -12.20
CA LEU A 28 -8.29 5.73 -12.48
C LEU A 28 -6.78 5.51 -12.32
N PRO A 29 -5.97 5.93 -13.31
CA PRO A 29 -4.52 5.81 -13.23
C PRO A 29 -3.98 6.94 -12.35
N LEU A 30 -4.31 6.92 -11.06
CA LEU A 30 -4.02 8.00 -10.09
C LEU A 30 -2.55 8.41 -10.10
N LEU A 31 -1.64 7.45 -10.27
CA LEU A 31 -0.21 7.73 -10.36
C LEU A 31 0.16 8.54 -11.61
N ARG A 32 -0.43 8.21 -12.78
CA ARG A 32 -0.23 8.97 -14.03
C ARG A 32 -0.91 10.33 -13.99
N MET A 33 -2.10 10.41 -13.38
CA MET A 33 -2.80 11.67 -13.20
C MET A 33 -1.97 12.60 -12.30
N ARG A 34 -1.44 12.08 -11.18
CA ARG A 34 -0.56 12.83 -10.29
C ARG A 34 0.72 13.29 -11.00
N SER A 35 1.38 12.42 -11.77
CA SER A 35 2.59 12.82 -12.51
C SER A 35 2.29 13.87 -13.58
N ALA A 36 1.17 13.76 -14.29
CA ALA A 36 0.75 14.74 -15.29
C ALA A 36 0.38 16.09 -14.67
N THR A 37 -0.19 16.08 -13.47
CA THR A 37 -0.48 17.30 -12.70
C THR A 37 0.79 17.97 -12.18
N MET A 38 1.78 17.18 -11.74
CA MET A 38 3.05 17.69 -11.21
C MET A 38 3.93 18.35 -12.27
N VAL A 39 3.73 18.09 -13.56
CA VAL A 39 4.50 18.74 -14.65
C VAL A 39 3.82 19.98 -15.22
N ARG A 40 2.63 20.34 -14.72
CA ARG A 40 1.84 21.47 -15.22
C ARG A 40 1.87 22.65 -14.23
N PRO A 41 2.71 23.67 -14.45
CA PRO A 41 2.91 24.77 -13.49
C PRO A 41 1.62 25.57 -13.23
N GLU A 42 0.71 25.66 -14.20
CA GLU A 42 -0.58 26.32 -14.04
C GLU A 42 -1.50 25.58 -13.06
N ILE A 43 -1.45 24.24 -13.03
CA ILE A 43 -2.24 23.46 -12.07
C ILE A 43 -1.59 23.54 -10.69
N GLN A 44 -0.26 23.53 -10.61
CA GLN A 44 0.43 23.74 -9.34
C GLN A 44 0.08 25.10 -8.71
N ALA A 45 0.02 26.16 -9.51
CA ALA A 45 -0.36 27.49 -9.04
C ALA A 45 -1.80 27.52 -8.51
N VAL A 46 -2.75 26.86 -9.19
CA VAL A 46 -4.14 26.75 -8.72
C VAL A 46 -4.22 25.93 -7.43
N MET A 47 -3.52 24.80 -7.35
CA MET A 47 -3.47 23.98 -6.14
C MET A 47 -2.91 24.77 -4.95
N ALA A 48 -1.79 25.48 -5.14
CA ALA A 48 -1.19 26.30 -4.10
C ALA A 48 -2.12 27.46 -3.67
N ALA A 49 -2.78 28.12 -4.63
CA ALA A 49 -3.73 29.19 -4.35
C ALA A 49 -4.96 28.69 -3.59
N GLU A 50 -5.47 27.50 -3.90
CA GLU A 50 -6.59 26.90 -3.17
C GLU A 50 -6.19 26.42 -1.78
N THR A 51 -5.02 25.80 -1.62
CA THR A 51 -4.49 25.45 -0.29
C THR A 51 -4.29 26.70 0.58
N ALA A 52 -3.88 27.83 -0.01
CA ALA A 52 -3.76 29.09 0.72
C ALA A 52 -5.10 29.69 1.17
N LYS A 53 -6.20 29.41 0.45
CA LYS A 53 -7.55 29.87 0.82
C LYS A 53 -8.18 29.03 1.93
N HIS A 54 -7.75 27.78 2.07
CA HIS A 54 -8.28 26.85 3.05
C HIS A 54 -7.15 26.25 3.90
N PRO A 55 -6.48 27.07 4.74
CA PRO A 55 -5.38 26.60 5.59
C PRO A 55 -5.82 25.57 6.63
N ASP A 56 -7.12 25.49 6.90
CA ASP A 56 -7.80 24.51 7.74
C ASP A 56 -8.08 23.18 7.01
N LEU A 57 -8.18 23.20 5.69
CA LEU A 57 -8.19 22.00 4.83
C LEU A 57 -6.76 21.60 4.50
N ASP A 58 -5.95 21.34 5.53
CA ASP A 58 -4.71 20.60 5.36
C ASP A 58 -5.05 19.13 5.03
N VAL A 59 -5.59 18.89 3.84
CA VAL A 59 -6.01 17.55 3.39
C VAL A 59 -4.83 16.59 3.45
N ALA A 60 -3.62 17.07 3.20
CA ALA A 60 -2.41 16.27 3.33
C ALA A 60 -2.18 15.85 4.80
N GLY A 61 -2.24 16.79 5.75
CA GLY A 61 -2.11 16.50 7.18
C GLY A 61 -3.31 15.78 7.78
N GLU A 62 -4.52 15.98 7.27
CA GLU A 62 -5.74 15.26 7.67
C GLU A 62 -5.69 13.82 7.16
N VAL A 63 -5.23 13.60 5.92
CA VAL A 63 -4.98 12.26 5.38
C VAL A 63 -3.81 11.59 6.09
N ASP A 64 -2.75 12.33 6.44
CA ASP A 64 -1.66 11.81 7.27
C ASP A 64 -2.14 11.47 8.68
N ARG A 65 -3.01 12.28 9.29
CA ARG A 65 -3.60 12.01 10.61
C ARG A 65 -4.60 10.85 10.58
N ALA A 66 -5.42 10.76 9.53
CA ALA A 66 -6.46 9.74 9.40
C ALA A 66 -5.92 8.39 8.87
N TYR A 67 -4.87 8.41 8.05
CA TYR A 67 -4.34 7.23 7.35
C TYR A 67 -2.83 7.01 7.52
N GLY A 68 -2.10 7.88 8.22
CA GLY A 68 -0.68 7.73 8.58
C GLY A 68 0.32 7.99 7.46
N VAL A 69 -0.06 8.56 6.32
CA VAL A 69 0.77 8.57 5.10
C VAL A 69 1.86 9.66 5.11
N GLY A 70 2.90 9.49 5.93
CA GLY A 70 4.04 10.43 5.92
C GLY A 70 5.15 10.12 6.93
N ALA A 71 4.79 9.87 8.19
CA ALA A 71 5.75 9.48 9.24
C ALA A 71 5.20 8.34 10.12
N ASP A 72 3.88 8.34 10.34
CA ASP A 72 3.19 7.31 11.10
C ASP A 72 2.96 6.01 10.32
N THR A 73 3.10 5.97 8.99
CA THR A 73 3.02 4.73 8.20
C THR A 73 4.24 3.87 8.44
N ALA A 74 5.45 4.46 8.41
CA ALA A 74 6.67 3.75 8.77
C ALA A 74 6.64 3.29 10.24
N LYS A 75 5.98 4.04 11.12
CA LYS A 75 5.73 3.62 12.51
C LYS A 75 4.65 2.53 12.60
N TRP A 76 3.55 2.61 11.86
CA TRP A 76 2.46 1.64 11.82
C TRP A 76 2.90 0.31 11.20
N PHE A 77 3.75 0.34 10.17
CA PHE A 77 4.41 -0.85 9.61
C PHE A 77 5.50 -1.40 10.54
N ARG A 78 6.20 -0.55 11.31
CA ARG A 78 7.09 -1.00 12.39
C ARG A 78 6.33 -1.70 13.52
N ASP A 79 5.24 -1.10 13.97
CA ASP A 79 4.47 -1.53 15.13
C ASP A 79 3.59 -2.76 14.82
N LYS A 80 3.14 -2.93 13.57
CA LYS A 80 2.48 -4.15 13.11
C LYS A 80 3.45 -5.12 12.44
N ALA A 81 4.30 -5.74 13.25
CA ALA A 81 4.97 -6.96 12.82
C ALA A 81 3.94 -8.03 12.45
N VAL A 82 3.84 -8.36 11.17
CA VAL A 82 3.03 -9.50 10.72
C VAL A 82 3.70 -10.76 11.25
N LYS A 83 3.05 -11.42 12.22
CA LYS A 83 3.54 -12.67 12.79
C LYS A 83 3.22 -13.81 11.84
N LEU A 84 4.26 -14.44 11.30
CA LEU A 84 4.11 -15.66 10.53
C LEU A 84 3.85 -16.84 11.48
N LYS A 85 2.70 -17.47 11.37
CA LYS A 85 2.44 -18.73 12.09
C LYS A 85 3.09 -19.89 11.34
N PRO A 86 3.62 -20.91 12.04
CA PRO A 86 4.13 -22.09 11.39
C PRO A 86 3.01 -22.82 10.63
N PRO A 87 3.31 -23.46 9.49
CA PRO A 87 2.30 -24.14 8.70
C PRO A 87 1.81 -25.41 9.42
N SER A 88 0.51 -25.49 9.72
CA SER A 88 -0.14 -26.68 10.29
C SER A 88 -0.43 -27.74 9.22
N ASP A 89 -0.87 -27.30 8.04
CA ASP A 89 -1.42 -28.16 6.99
C ASP A 89 -0.54 -28.19 5.73
N GLY A 90 0.78 -28.00 5.92
CA GLY A 90 1.76 -27.92 4.84
C GLY A 90 1.81 -26.55 4.15
N LEU A 91 2.49 -26.50 3.00
CA LEU A 91 2.75 -25.25 2.26
C LEU A 91 1.58 -24.88 1.35
N THR A 92 0.48 -24.44 1.97
CA THR A 92 -0.73 -24.00 1.26
C THR A 92 -0.50 -22.66 0.54
N PRO A 93 -1.31 -22.33 -0.49
CA PRO A 93 -1.26 -21.01 -1.12
C PRO A 93 -1.46 -19.86 -0.13
N GLN A 94 -2.35 -20.04 0.85
CA GLN A 94 -2.59 -19.06 1.91
C GLN A 94 -1.33 -18.85 2.76
N PHE A 95 -0.66 -19.93 3.14
CA PHE A 95 0.60 -19.83 3.88
C PHE A 95 1.67 -19.05 3.08
N LEU A 96 1.75 -19.25 1.77
CA LEU A 96 2.70 -18.50 0.92
C LEU A 96 2.37 -16.99 0.84
N GLN A 97 1.09 -16.62 0.92
CA GLN A 97 0.67 -15.22 1.04
C GLN A 97 1.08 -14.64 2.39
N ASP A 98 0.88 -15.38 3.48
CA ASP A 98 1.26 -14.97 4.82
C ASP A 98 2.79 -14.79 4.93
N VAL A 99 3.56 -15.69 4.29
CA VAL A 99 5.02 -15.56 4.14
C VAL A 99 5.40 -14.28 3.41
N ALA A 100 4.73 -13.96 2.30
CA ALA A 100 4.99 -12.75 1.52
C ALA A 100 4.69 -11.47 2.34
N ALA A 101 3.59 -11.47 3.09
CA ALA A 101 3.22 -10.36 3.97
C ALA A 101 4.24 -10.16 5.10
N ALA A 102 4.66 -11.24 5.77
CA ALA A 102 5.69 -11.20 6.81
C ALA A 102 7.05 -10.74 6.25
N TYR A 103 7.43 -11.20 5.06
CA TYR A 103 8.67 -10.80 4.40
C TYR A 103 8.68 -9.30 4.09
N THR A 104 7.64 -8.78 3.45
CA THR A 104 7.53 -7.34 3.14
C THR A 104 7.51 -6.50 4.42
N SER A 105 6.82 -6.97 5.47
CA SER A 105 6.81 -6.33 6.78
C SER A 105 8.23 -6.26 7.39
N ALA A 106 9.03 -7.32 7.30
CA ALA A 106 10.42 -7.31 7.77
C ALA A 106 11.33 -6.39 6.94
N VAL A 107 11.17 -6.37 5.61
CA VAL A 107 11.89 -5.44 4.73
C VAL A 107 11.58 -3.98 5.10
N ALA A 108 10.30 -3.67 5.32
CA ALA A 108 9.86 -2.32 5.70
C ALA A 108 10.45 -1.87 7.05
N ARG A 109 10.77 -2.81 7.96
CA ARG A 109 11.46 -2.54 9.22
C ARG A 109 12.98 -2.44 9.09
N GLY A 110 13.55 -2.67 7.90
CA GLY A 110 15.00 -2.73 7.69
C GLY A 110 15.67 -3.96 8.29
N GLU A 111 14.89 -5.01 8.61
CA GLU A 111 15.41 -6.27 9.14
C GLU A 111 15.90 -7.17 8.01
N ARG A 112 16.74 -8.16 8.35
CA ARG A 112 17.10 -9.26 7.44
C ARG A 112 15.90 -10.23 7.38
N PRO A 113 15.09 -10.25 6.31
CA PRO A 113 13.76 -10.86 6.38
C PRO A 113 13.79 -12.36 6.66
N ASN A 114 14.74 -13.07 6.07
CA ASN A 114 14.89 -14.53 6.29
C ASN A 114 15.28 -14.87 7.73
N VAL A 115 16.02 -13.99 8.42
CA VAL A 115 16.42 -14.17 9.82
C VAL A 115 15.22 -13.91 10.71
N ALA A 116 14.53 -12.78 10.51
CA ALA A 116 13.34 -12.43 11.28
C ALA A 116 12.24 -13.50 11.18
N LEU A 117 11.98 -14.02 9.99
CA LEU A 117 10.99 -15.09 9.79
C LEU A 117 11.43 -16.42 10.42
N ALA A 118 12.74 -16.74 10.41
CA ALA A 118 13.27 -17.94 11.06
C ALA A 118 13.10 -17.86 12.59
N GLU A 119 13.41 -16.71 13.18
CA GLU A 119 13.23 -16.46 14.61
C GLU A 119 11.76 -16.51 15.02
N GLN A 120 10.85 -15.94 14.21
CA GLN A 120 9.41 -15.97 14.49
C GLN A 120 8.81 -17.38 14.44
N THR A 121 9.27 -18.21 13.51
CA THR A 121 8.67 -19.53 13.26
C THR A 121 9.41 -20.68 13.94
N GLY A 122 10.64 -20.47 14.39
CA GLY A 122 11.51 -21.49 14.96
C GLY A 122 12.12 -22.45 13.92
N PHE A 123 11.93 -22.18 12.62
CA PHE A 123 12.47 -23.02 11.54
C PHE A 123 13.84 -22.54 11.07
N ALA A 124 14.64 -23.47 10.52
CA ALA A 124 15.94 -23.15 9.95
C ALA A 124 15.84 -22.11 8.82
N PRO A 125 16.79 -21.16 8.69
CA PRO A 125 16.77 -20.14 7.64
C PRO A 125 16.65 -20.69 6.21
N ARG A 126 17.23 -21.87 5.95
CA ARG A 126 17.13 -22.55 4.65
C ARG A 126 15.70 -22.97 4.30
N THR A 127 14.92 -23.35 5.31
CA THR A 127 13.49 -23.69 5.15
C THR A 127 12.70 -22.44 4.82
N VAL A 128 12.95 -21.34 5.53
CA VAL A 128 12.32 -20.04 5.26
C VAL A 128 12.66 -19.53 3.86
N GLN A 129 13.93 -19.63 3.44
CA GLN A 129 14.35 -19.27 2.08
C GLN A 129 13.58 -20.07 1.02
N ARG A 130 13.31 -21.36 1.26
CA ARG A 130 12.48 -22.18 0.37
C ARG A 130 11.04 -21.67 0.31
N TRP A 131 10.45 -21.25 1.44
CA TRP A 131 9.10 -20.67 1.45
C TRP A 131 9.04 -19.35 0.69
N VAL A 132 10.02 -18.47 0.89
CA VAL A 132 10.13 -17.19 0.16
C VAL A 132 10.28 -17.43 -1.34
N TYR A 133 11.11 -18.40 -1.74
CA TYR A 133 11.23 -18.80 -3.14
C TYR A 133 9.90 -19.28 -3.72
N LEU A 134 9.15 -20.12 -3.00
CA LEU A 134 7.84 -20.60 -3.43
C LEU A 134 6.81 -19.46 -3.51
N ALA A 135 6.82 -18.52 -2.56
CA ALA A 135 5.97 -17.34 -2.59
C ALA A 135 6.28 -16.42 -3.79
N ARG A 136 7.57 -16.24 -4.14
CA ARG A 136 7.99 -15.56 -5.38
C ARG A 136 7.51 -16.29 -6.62
N LYS A 137 7.69 -17.61 -6.67
CA LYS A 137 7.25 -18.44 -7.80
C LYS A 137 5.72 -18.41 -7.98
N ALA A 138 4.98 -18.28 -6.88
CA ALA A 138 3.53 -18.12 -6.87
C ALA A 138 3.06 -16.69 -7.22
N GLY A 139 3.97 -15.73 -7.38
CA GLY A 139 3.65 -14.35 -7.74
C GLY A 139 3.25 -13.44 -6.58
N HIS A 140 3.42 -13.89 -5.32
CA HIS A 140 3.10 -13.08 -4.13
C HIS A 140 4.21 -12.11 -3.74
N LEU A 141 5.43 -12.33 -4.23
CA LEU A 141 6.58 -11.46 -4.03
C LEU A 141 7.18 -11.08 -5.38
N ALA A 142 7.73 -9.87 -5.45
CA ALA A 142 8.43 -9.41 -6.64
C ALA A 142 9.60 -10.36 -6.99
N PRO A 143 9.84 -10.62 -8.29
CA PRO A 143 10.99 -11.40 -8.72
C PRO A 143 12.28 -10.69 -8.31
N THR A 144 13.30 -11.46 -7.91
CA THR A 144 14.64 -10.91 -7.65
C THR A 144 15.16 -10.29 -8.93
N ARG A 145 15.49 -8.99 -8.91
CA ARG A 145 16.23 -8.37 -10.00
C ARG A 145 17.70 -8.76 -9.89
N PRO A 146 18.34 -9.24 -10.96
CA PRO A 146 19.78 -9.47 -10.95
C PRO A 146 20.49 -8.14 -10.64
N GLY A 147 21.27 -8.08 -9.56
CA GLY A 147 22.10 -6.92 -9.21
C GLY A 147 21.72 -6.15 -7.94
N GLU A 148 20.56 -6.40 -7.33
CA GLU A 148 20.24 -5.89 -5.98
C GLU A 148 20.48 -7.01 -4.96
N THR A 149 21.60 -6.93 -4.25
CA THR A 149 21.97 -7.84 -3.16
C THR A 149 20.95 -7.69 -2.02
N GLY A 150 20.38 -8.82 -1.59
CA GLY A 150 19.59 -8.92 -0.36
C GLY A 150 20.42 -9.14 0.90
#